data_AF-A0A9X0WJ27-F1
#
_entry.id   AF-A0A9X0WJ27-F1
#
_cell.length_a   1.000
_cell.length_b   1.000
_cell.length_c   1.000
_cell.angle_alpha   90.00
_cell.angle_beta   90.00
_cell.angle_gamma   90.00
#
_symmetry.space_group_name_H-M   'P 1'
#
loop_
_entity.id
_entity.type
_entity.pdbx_description
1 polymer ?
#
loop_
_entity_poly.entity_id
_entity_poly.type
_entity_poly.pdbx_seq_one_letter_code
_entity_poly.pdbx_strand_id
1 'polypeptide(L)'
;MNVERSKEHTSQRPGPGRFALLAVATVLLGACASSGEHVSGAMQITVRPGDTGTCDTSPCEVFLVMPPGTGSYAVTGNEVKIGDFPAGQTVSLGQLFGSNAIKVVGANVPPAYVYIPRDL
;
A
#
# COMPACT_ATOMS: atom_id res chain seq x y z
N MET A 1 -55.09 -24.83 17.64
CA MET A 1 -55.48 -25.63 16.46
C MET A 1 -54.43 -25.41 15.38
N ASN A 2 -54.09 -26.46 14.64
CA ASN A 2 -53.11 -26.44 13.54
C ASN A 2 -53.81 -25.94 12.24
N VAL A 3 -53.18 -25.71 11.09
CA VAL A 3 -51.78 -25.91 10.66
C VAL A 3 -51.38 -24.90 9.56
N GLU A 4 -50.13 -24.98 9.07
CA GLU A 4 -49.54 -24.17 8.00
C GLU A 4 -50.24 -24.21 6.62
N ARG A 5 -49.89 -23.25 5.74
CA ARG A 5 -50.28 -23.23 4.32
C ARG A 5 -49.16 -23.73 3.39
N SER A 6 -49.20 -25.04 3.10
CA SER A 6 -48.67 -25.66 1.86
C SER A 6 -49.44 -25.16 0.60
N LYS A 7 -49.10 -25.38 -0.69
CA LYS A 7 -48.14 -26.22 -1.47
C LYS A 7 -48.15 -25.66 -2.95
N GLU A 8 -47.38 -26.04 -3.99
CA GLU A 8 -46.25 -26.97 -4.26
C GLU A 8 -45.55 -26.57 -5.61
N HIS A 9 -44.53 -27.34 -6.04
CA HIS A 9 -43.89 -27.45 -7.37
C HIS A 9 -42.86 -26.37 -7.78
N THR A 10 -41.56 -26.64 -8.03
CA THR A 10 -40.77 -27.79 -8.55
C THR A 10 -40.50 -27.74 -10.06
N SER A 11 -39.21 -27.52 -10.43
CA SER A 11 -38.56 -28.22 -11.55
C SER A 11 -37.02 -28.03 -11.53
N GLN A 12 -36.31 -28.72 -10.63
CA GLN A 12 -34.86 -28.88 -10.79
C GLN A 12 -34.61 -29.99 -11.83
N ARG A 13 -33.94 -29.67 -12.94
CA ARG A 13 -33.41 -30.67 -13.88
C ARG A 13 -31.89 -30.80 -13.68
N PRO A 14 -31.36 -31.97 -13.30
CA PRO A 14 -29.93 -32.21 -13.32
C PRO A 14 -29.45 -32.42 -14.75
N GLY A 15 -28.36 -31.74 -15.13
CA GLY A 15 -27.63 -31.99 -16.37
C GLY A 15 -26.13 -32.14 -16.05
N PRO A 16 -25.40 -33.09 -16.67
CA PRO A 16 -23.97 -33.30 -16.41
C PRO A 16 -23.09 -32.24 -17.12
N GLY A 17 -23.39 -30.95 -16.89
CA GLY A 17 -22.68 -29.80 -17.45
C GLY A 17 -21.51 -29.37 -16.56
N ARG A 18 -20.28 -29.43 -17.08
CA ARG A 18 -19.00 -29.19 -16.37
C ARG A 18 -18.74 -27.73 -15.91
N PHE A 19 -19.76 -26.88 -15.84
CA PHE A 19 -19.61 -25.43 -15.71
C PHE A 19 -19.88 -24.84 -14.31
N ALA A 20 -20.41 -25.63 -13.37
CA ALA A 20 -20.78 -25.15 -12.03
C ALA A 20 -19.59 -24.88 -11.06
N LEU A 21 -18.35 -25.16 -11.46
CA LEU A 21 -17.16 -25.10 -10.60
C LEU A 21 -16.34 -23.79 -10.70
N LEU A 22 -16.63 -22.91 -11.66
CA LEU A 22 -15.79 -21.75 -11.98
C LEU A 22 -16.12 -20.45 -11.23
N ALA A 23 -17.27 -20.37 -10.57
CA ALA A 23 -17.81 -19.11 -10.03
C ALA A 23 -17.16 -18.62 -8.71
N VAL A 24 -16.31 -19.43 -8.06
CA VAL A 24 -15.77 -19.16 -6.71
C VAL A 24 -14.36 -18.52 -6.75
N ALA A 25 -13.65 -18.63 -7.88
CA ALA A 25 -12.21 -18.33 -7.95
C ALA A 25 -11.83 -16.83 -8.04
N THR A 26 -12.78 -15.94 -8.34
CA THR A 26 -12.48 -14.55 -8.74
C THR A 26 -12.31 -13.56 -7.59
N VAL A 27 -12.73 -13.90 -6.37
CA VAL A 27 -12.77 -12.96 -5.23
C VAL A 27 -11.37 -12.63 -4.67
N LEU A 28 -10.38 -13.51 -4.86
CA LEU A 28 -9.06 -13.41 -4.22
C LEU A 28 -8.05 -12.47 -4.90
N LEU A 29 -8.38 -11.91 -6.07
CA LEU A 29 -7.43 -11.14 -6.90
C LEU A 29 -7.47 -9.61 -6.69
N GLY A 30 -8.40 -9.09 -5.89
CA GLY A 30 -8.61 -7.64 -5.73
C GLY A 30 -7.67 -6.91 -4.76
N ALA A 31 -6.85 -7.63 -3.98
CA ALA A 31 -6.19 -7.08 -2.79
C ALA A 31 -4.86 -6.33 -3.02
N CYS A 32 -4.28 -6.38 -4.22
CA CYS A 32 -2.91 -5.87 -4.47
C CYS A 32 -2.86 -4.42 -5.00
N ALA A 33 -3.96 -3.67 -4.94
CA ALA A 33 -4.02 -2.26 -5.35
C ALA A 33 -3.81 -1.32 -4.14
N SER A 34 -2.56 -1.22 -3.66
CA SER A 34 -2.21 -0.21 -2.66
C SER A 34 -2.26 1.19 -3.30
N SER A 35 -3.32 1.94 -3.01
CA SER A 35 -3.41 3.36 -3.38
C SER A 35 -2.58 4.17 -2.39
N GLY A 36 -1.68 5.01 -2.91
CA GLY A 36 -0.89 5.93 -2.09
C GLY A 36 -1.71 7.14 -1.67
N GLU A 37 -1.47 7.63 -0.46
CA GLU A 37 -2.12 8.81 0.11
C GLU A 37 -1.35 10.09 -0.24
N HIS A 38 -2.00 11.24 -0.15
CA HIS A 38 -1.31 12.54 -0.12
C HIS A 38 -1.18 12.99 1.34
N VAL A 39 0.04 13.32 1.77
CA VAL A 39 0.32 13.78 3.15
C VAL A 39 1.04 15.13 3.12
N SER A 40 0.87 15.95 4.15
CA SER A 40 1.52 17.26 4.23
C SER A 40 1.83 17.68 5.66
N GLY A 41 2.88 18.47 5.86
CA GLY A 41 3.27 19.01 7.16
C GLY A 41 4.48 19.94 7.08
N ALA A 42 4.56 20.92 7.99
CA ALA A 42 5.50 22.04 7.83
C ALA A 42 6.99 21.63 7.84
N MET A 43 7.43 20.95 8.91
CA MET A 43 8.83 20.57 9.15
C MET A 43 9.05 19.04 9.22
N GLN A 44 7.97 18.25 9.19
CA GLN A 44 8.01 16.80 9.36
C GLN A 44 6.84 16.15 8.64
N ILE A 45 7.10 15.01 7.99
CA ILE A 45 6.07 14.13 7.40
C ILE A 45 6.39 12.65 7.65
N THR A 46 5.37 11.80 7.56
CA THR A 46 5.53 10.34 7.50
C THR A 46 4.86 9.83 6.23
N VAL A 47 5.59 9.06 5.41
CA VAL A 47 5.10 8.47 4.15
C VAL A 47 5.15 6.94 4.18
N ARG A 48 4.27 6.31 3.39
CA ARG A 48 4.24 4.88 3.05
C ARG A 48 4.68 4.69 1.60
N PRO A 49 5.09 3.47 1.19
CA PRO A 49 5.39 3.18 -0.22
C PRO A 49 4.18 3.45 -1.12
N GLY A 50 4.36 4.34 -2.10
CA GLY A 50 3.30 4.82 -3.00
C GLY A 50 2.74 6.20 -2.65
N ASP A 51 2.94 6.70 -1.42
CA ASP A 51 2.42 8.01 -0.99
C ASP A 51 3.12 9.17 -1.70
N THR A 52 2.46 10.33 -1.71
CA THR A 52 3.04 11.61 -2.07
C THR A 52 2.99 12.58 -0.90
N GLY A 53 4.14 12.83 -0.28
CA GLY A 53 4.32 13.82 0.78
C GLY A 53 4.75 15.18 0.25
N THR A 54 4.29 16.24 0.90
CA THR A 54 4.75 17.62 0.68
C THR A 54 5.12 18.25 2.02
N CYS A 55 6.29 18.90 2.10
CA CYS A 55 6.66 19.73 3.24
C CYS A 55 6.61 21.21 2.89
N ASP A 56 6.24 22.05 3.86
CA ASP A 56 6.16 23.52 3.64
C ASP A 56 7.51 24.24 3.83
N THR A 57 8.53 23.57 4.40
CA THR A 57 9.85 24.15 4.69
C THR A 57 11.00 23.18 4.41
N SER A 58 12.22 23.72 4.22
CA SER A 58 13.47 22.96 4.07
C SER A 58 14.47 23.27 5.19
N PRO A 59 15.17 22.26 5.76
CA PRO A 59 14.96 20.82 5.53
C PRO A 59 13.69 20.30 6.21
N CYS A 60 13.20 19.17 5.73
CA CYS A 60 12.08 18.45 6.33
C CYS A 60 12.55 17.12 6.93
N GLU A 61 12.12 16.79 8.15
CA GLU A 61 12.35 15.49 8.78
C GLU A 61 11.38 14.46 8.18
N VAL A 62 11.90 13.46 7.46
CA VAL A 62 11.08 12.51 6.70
C VAL A 62 11.11 11.14 7.37
N PHE A 63 9.94 10.65 7.78
CA PHE A 63 9.75 9.27 8.23
C PHE A 63 9.17 8.39 7.10
N LEU A 64 9.60 7.14 7.06
CA LEU A 64 9.11 6.11 6.13
C LEU A 64 8.53 4.93 6.91
N VAL A 65 7.30 4.53 6.60
CA VAL A 65 6.73 3.26 7.05
C VAL A 65 7.29 2.15 6.17
N MET A 66 8.22 1.35 6.69
CA MET A 66 8.83 0.24 5.94
C MET A 66 7.79 -0.85 5.64
N PRO A 67 7.82 -1.45 4.43
CA PRO A 67 6.91 -2.54 4.09
C PRO A 67 7.11 -3.76 4.99
N PRO A 68 6.07 -4.59 5.20
CA PRO A 68 6.17 -5.81 5.99
C PRO A 68 7.11 -6.83 5.31
N GLY A 69 7.85 -7.58 6.12
CA GLY A 69 8.85 -8.53 5.65
C GLY A 69 9.72 -9.04 6.80
N THR A 70 10.89 -9.59 6.46
CA THR A 70 11.88 -10.09 7.43
C THR A 70 13.26 -9.51 7.14
N GLY A 71 14.03 -9.18 8.18
CA GLY A 71 15.34 -8.55 8.02
C GLY A 71 15.22 -7.05 7.72
N SER A 72 16.07 -6.54 6.83
CA SER A 72 16.19 -5.13 6.49
C SER A 72 16.21 -4.90 4.98
N TYR A 73 15.64 -3.77 4.53
CA TYR A 73 15.71 -3.32 3.14
C TYR A 73 16.61 -2.10 3.01
N ALA A 74 17.37 -2.01 1.92
CA ALA A 74 18.06 -0.78 1.53
C ALA A 74 17.04 0.25 1.04
N VAL A 75 17.16 1.49 1.51
CA VAL A 75 16.32 2.63 1.08
C VAL A 75 17.19 3.63 0.33
N THR A 76 16.72 4.09 -0.83
CA THR A 76 17.37 5.15 -1.60
C THR A 76 16.45 6.36 -1.75
N GLY A 77 17.02 7.56 -1.76
CA GLY A 77 16.37 8.81 -2.13
C GLY A 77 17.05 9.36 -3.37
N ASN A 78 16.31 9.59 -4.45
CA ASN A 78 16.87 9.96 -5.76
C ASN A 78 18.02 9.01 -6.19
N GLU A 79 17.83 7.71 -5.94
CA GLU A 79 18.76 6.61 -6.27
C GLU A 79 20.05 6.56 -5.43
N VAL A 80 20.35 7.58 -4.61
CA VAL A 80 21.41 7.56 -3.60
C VAL A 80 20.93 6.80 -2.36
N LYS A 81 21.74 5.87 -1.83
CA LYS A 81 21.40 5.11 -0.62
C LYS A 81 21.40 6.00 0.63
N ILE A 82 20.27 5.99 1.35
CA ILE A 82 20.10 6.66 2.65
C ILE A 82 20.56 5.72 3.78
N GLY A 83 20.17 4.45 3.73
CA GLY A 83 20.50 3.46 4.76
C GLY A 83 19.91 2.07 4.48
N ASP A 84 20.08 1.16 5.44
CA ASP A 84 19.37 -0.11 5.51
C ASP A 84 18.48 -0.10 6.76
N PHE A 85 17.19 -0.41 6.60
CA PHE A 85 16.18 -0.21 7.63
C PHE A 85 15.35 -1.49 7.87
N PRO A 86 14.96 -1.79 9.12
CA PRO A 86 14.21 -3.00 9.45
C PRO A 86 12.81 -3.01 8.81
N ALA A 87 12.39 -4.17 8.33
CA ALA A 87 11.07 -4.37 7.75
C ALA A 87 9.93 -4.12 8.77
N GLY A 88 8.80 -3.62 8.30
CA GLY A 88 7.58 -3.40 9.09
C GLY A 88 7.63 -2.31 10.17
N GLN A 89 8.71 -1.52 10.27
CA GLN A 89 8.84 -0.42 11.23
C GLN A 89 8.67 0.95 10.58
N THR A 90 8.28 1.97 11.35
CA THR A 90 8.41 3.37 10.91
C THR A 90 9.79 3.88 11.30
N VAL A 91 10.54 4.42 10.34
CA VAL A 91 11.94 4.82 10.51
C VAL A 91 12.16 6.25 10.05
N SER A 92 13.07 6.99 10.69
CA SER A 92 13.52 8.29 10.17
C SER A 92 14.52 8.06 9.02
N LEU A 93 14.34 8.80 7.93
CA LEU A 93 15.31 8.99 6.85
C LEU A 93 16.20 10.22 7.08
N GLY A 94 15.98 10.93 8.20
CA GLY A 94 16.61 12.18 8.58
C GLY A 94 16.03 13.41 7.90
N GLN A 95 16.76 14.51 8.05
CA GLN A 95 16.48 15.79 7.42
C GLN A 95 16.84 15.75 5.93
N LEU A 96 15.81 15.76 5.07
CA LEU A 96 15.98 15.82 3.62
C LEU A 96 15.88 17.26 3.10
N PHE A 97 16.67 17.56 2.07
CA PHE A 97 16.74 18.86 1.40
C PHE A 97 16.27 18.74 -0.04
N GLY A 98 15.20 19.46 -0.41
CA GLY A 98 14.58 19.38 -1.72
C GLY A 98 13.88 18.04 -2.01
N SER A 99 13.19 17.97 -3.15
CA SER A 99 12.34 16.83 -3.49
C SER A 99 13.11 15.51 -3.73
N ASN A 100 12.56 14.41 -3.21
CA ASN A 100 13.14 13.08 -3.23
C ASN A 100 12.14 12.00 -3.66
N ALA A 101 12.54 11.14 -4.61
CA ALA A 101 11.86 9.88 -4.89
C ALA A 101 12.46 8.77 -4.01
N ILE A 102 11.70 8.30 -3.03
CA ILE A 102 12.10 7.30 -2.04
C ILE A 102 11.76 5.90 -2.53
N LYS A 103 12.76 5.02 -2.66
CA LYS A 103 12.63 3.64 -3.16
C LYS A 103 13.07 2.64 -2.08
N VAL A 104 12.23 1.65 -1.77
CA VAL A 104 12.61 0.50 -0.93
C VAL A 104 13.07 -0.64 -1.84
N VAL A 105 14.38 -0.90 -1.86
CA VAL A 105 15.01 -1.81 -2.83
C VAL A 105 14.64 -3.26 -2.51
N GLY A 106 14.19 -4.00 -3.53
CA GLY A 106 13.86 -5.43 -3.42
C GLY A 106 12.51 -5.76 -2.77
N ALA A 107 11.81 -4.78 -2.18
CA ALA A 107 10.51 -5.00 -1.54
C ALA A 107 9.30 -5.08 -2.50
N ASN A 108 9.50 -4.81 -3.80
CA ASN A 108 8.46 -4.79 -4.84
C ASN A 108 7.24 -3.91 -4.50
N VAL A 109 7.49 -2.77 -3.87
CA VAL A 109 6.49 -1.73 -3.55
C VAL A 109 6.72 -0.48 -4.41
N PRO A 110 5.68 0.32 -4.70
CA PRO A 110 5.86 1.59 -5.41
C PRO A 110 6.74 2.57 -4.63
N PRO A 111 7.47 3.48 -5.31
CA PRO A 111 8.19 4.55 -4.65
C PRO A 111 7.24 5.48 -3.91
N ALA A 112 7.69 6.08 -2.81
CA ALA A 112 7.05 7.25 -2.24
C ALA A 112 7.70 8.51 -2.82
N TYR A 113 6.93 9.55 -3.08
CA TYR A 113 7.45 10.85 -3.53
C TYR A 113 7.36 11.84 -2.39
N VAL A 114 8.43 12.63 -2.20
CA VAL A 114 8.47 13.69 -1.19
C VAL A 114 8.87 14.99 -1.87
N TYR A 115 8.00 15.99 -1.82
CA TYR A 115 8.27 17.34 -2.29
C TYR A 115 8.66 18.24 -1.11
N ILE A 116 9.85 18.81 -1.16
CA ILE A 116 10.37 19.77 -0.16
C ILE A 116 10.83 20.99 -0.96
N PRO A 117 10.51 22.23 -0.52
CA PRO A 117 10.97 23.43 -1.22
C PRO A 117 12.49 23.48 -1.32
N ARG A 118 13.00 24.21 -2.31
CA ARG A 118 14.39 24.64 -2.34
C ARG A 118 14.44 26.09 -1.87
N ASP A 119 14.38 26.24 -0.55
CA ASP A 119 14.78 27.48 0.10
C ASP A 119 16.30 27.67 -0.19
N LEU A 120 16.64 28.82 -0.77
CA LEU A 120 17.97 29.13 -1.36
C LEU A 120 18.77 30.11 -0.48
#